data_AF-A0A2R5LMR3-F1
#
_entry.id   AF-A0A2R5LMR3-F1
#
_cell.length_a   1.000
_cell.length_b   1.000
_cell.length_c   1.000
_cell.angle_alpha   90.00
_cell.angle_beta   90.00
_cell.angle_gamma   90.00
#
_symmetry.space_group_name_H-M   'P 1'
#
loop_
_entity.id
_entity.type
_entity.pdbx_description
1 polymer ?
#
loop_
_entity_poly.entity_id
_entity_poly.type
_entity_poly.pdbx_seq_one_letter_code
_entity_poly.pdbx_strand_id
1 'polypeptide(L)'
;SNMSKKNIDDEFNVPRGLPKSGRPWKTPKTRFSSMQKVKPLRTSWKVKVQQRAERKALLEFSHEVEAARKKELEEKRKKSEEKRRRREENSRKAEIVQVLRNTSKIKKLSKKQLRNIKKADTTVVSRGNKKK
;
A
#
# COMPACT_ATOMS: atom_id res chain seq x y z
N SER A 1 -58.77 17.59 20.06
CA SER A 1 -58.60 16.42 20.94
C SER A 1 -58.70 15.17 20.09
N ASN A 2 -57.58 14.54 19.74
CA ASN A 2 -57.59 13.30 18.95
C ASN A 2 -57.68 12.11 19.90
N MET A 3 -58.89 11.57 20.05
CA MET A 3 -59.16 10.35 20.82
C MET A 3 -58.59 9.16 20.05
N SER A 4 -57.65 8.44 20.67
CA SER A 4 -57.09 7.20 20.12
C SER A 4 -58.19 6.14 19.99
N LYS A 5 -58.39 5.62 18.77
CA LYS A 5 -59.23 4.45 18.52
C LYS A 5 -58.56 3.25 19.21
N LYS A 6 -59.13 2.76 20.31
CA LYS A 6 -58.72 1.48 20.91
C LYS A 6 -59.04 0.37 19.91
N ASN A 7 -58.05 -0.47 19.62
CA ASN A 7 -58.24 -1.66 18.80
C ASN A 7 -59.09 -2.66 19.58
N ILE A 8 -60.17 -3.12 18.96
CA ILE A 8 -61.16 -4.06 19.53
C ILE A 8 -60.50 -5.38 20.00
N ASP A 9 -59.33 -5.71 19.47
CA ASP A 9 -58.58 -6.94 19.80
C ASP A 9 -57.90 -6.91 21.18
N ASP A 10 -57.76 -5.75 21.83
CA ASP A 10 -57.15 -5.64 23.17
C ASP A 10 -58.12 -5.99 24.31
N GLU A 11 -59.44 -5.96 24.08
CA GLU A 11 -60.45 -6.20 25.12
C GLU A 11 -60.61 -7.69 25.48
N PHE A 12 -60.17 -8.61 24.62
CA PHE A 12 -60.29 -10.07 24.82
C PHE A 12 -58.97 -10.80 25.07
N ASN A 13 -57.85 -10.07 25.20
CA ASN A 13 -56.55 -10.68 25.42
C ASN A 13 -56.33 -10.96 26.91
N VAL A 14 -56.66 -12.17 27.35
CA VAL A 14 -56.43 -12.61 28.74
C VAL A 14 -54.94 -12.46 29.08
N PRO A 15 -54.56 -11.64 30.08
CA PRO A 15 -53.15 -11.44 30.43
C PRO A 15 -52.56 -12.74 30.96
N ARG A 16 -51.37 -13.11 30.48
CA ARG A 16 -50.66 -14.30 30.95
C ARG A 16 -50.14 -14.05 32.37
N GLY A 17 -50.32 -15.04 33.26
CA GLY A 17 -49.74 -14.99 34.60
C GLY A 17 -48.22 -14.92 34.57
N LEU A 18 -47.64 -14.06 35.40
CA LEU A 18 -46.19 -13.96 35.61
C LEU A 18 -45.76 -14.92 36.73
N PRO A 19 -44.65 -15.65 36.58
CA PRO A 19 -44.09 -16.44 37.66
C PRO A 19 -43.56 -15.52 38.78
N LYS A 20 -43.44 -16.05 40.01
CA LYS A 20 -42.96 -15.30 41.18
C LYS A 20 -41.59 -14.64 40.96
N SER A 21 -40.75 -15.21 40.11
CA SER A 21 -39.42 -14.67 39.73
C SER A 21 -39.48 -13.48 38.76
N GLY A 22 -40.66 -13.16 38.21
CA GLY A 22 -40.86 -12.14 37.16
C GLY A 22 -40.25 -12.51 35.80
N ARG A 23 -39.57 -13.66 35.70
CA ARG A 23 -38.88 -14.10 34.48
C ARG A 23 -39.52 -15.37 33.94
N PRO A 24 -40.29 -15.28 32.83
CA PRO A 24 -40.80 -16.46 32.17
C PRO A 24 -39.65 -17.24 31.51
N TRP A 25 -39.59 -18.55 31.76
CA TRP A 25 -38.56 -19.43 31.19
C TRP A 25 -38.81 -19.78 29.70
N LYS A 26 -40.01 -19.49 29.19
CA LYS A 26 -40.42 -19.68 27.79
C LYS A 26 -40.91 -18.37 27.19
N THR A 27 -40.47 -18.07 25.98
CA THR A 27 -41.05 -16.99 25.18
C THR A 27 -42.37 -17.44 24.54
N PRO A 28 -43.43 -16.60 24.52
CA PRO A 28 -44.67 -16.94 23.84
C PRO A 28 -44.42 -17.11 22.34
N LYS A 29 -44.96 -18.18 21.75
CA LYS A 29 -44.88 -18.43 20.32
C LYS A 29 -45.76 -17.42 19.58
N THR A 30 -45.19 -16.68 18.65
CA THR A 30 -45.94 -15.79 17.76
C THR A 30 -46.56 -16.61 16.61
N ARG A 31 -47.70 -16.16 16.07
CA ARG A 31 -48.33 -16.81 14.91
C ARG A 31 -47.44 -16.63 13.69
N PHE A 32 -47.39 -17.60 12.78
CA PHE A 32 -46.64 -17.48 11.52
C PHE A 32 -47.05 -16.24 10.70
N SER A 33 -48.30 -15.79 10.84
CA SER A 33 -48.82 -14.56 10.22
C SER A 33 -48.17 -13.26 10.73
N SER A 34 -47.53 -13.25 11.90
CA SER A 34 -46.77 -12.09 12.38
C SER A 34 -45.37 -12.01 11.79
N MET A 35 -44.94 -13.00 11.00
CA MET A 35 -43.67 -12.98 10.30
C MET A 35 -43.76 -12.06 9.08
N GLN A 36 -43.10 -10.90 9.13
CA GLN A 36 -42.97 -10.03 7.96
C GLN A 36 -42.20 -10.75 6.86
N LYS A 37 -42.84 -10.98 5.72
CA LYS A 37 -42.20 -11.54 4.52
C LYS A 37 -41.27 -10.48 3.92
N VAL A 38 -39.98 -10.55 4.21
CA VAL A 38 -38.97 -9.70 3.55
C VAL A 38 -38.83 -10.08 2.08
N LYS A 39 -38.49 -9.11 1.22
CA LYS A 39 -38.19 -9.38 -0.20
C LYS A 39 -37.06 -10.42 -0.26
N PRO A 40 -37.16 -11.44 -1.15
CA PRO A 40 -36.13 -12.47 -1.24
C PRO A 40 -34.79 -11.83 -1.61
N LEU A 41 -33.71 -12.28 -0.97
CA LEU A 41 -32.31 -11.87 -1.26
C LEU A 41 -31.86 -12.23 -2.70
N ARG A 42 -32.73 -12.83 -3.51
CA ARG A 42 -32.43 -13.31 -4.86
C ARG A 42 -32.64 -12.18 -5.85
N THR A 43 -31.55 -11.68 -6.42
CA THR A 43 -31.59 -10.76 -7.57
C THR A 43 -31.89 -11.51 -8.87
N SER A 44 -32.52 -10.82 -9.82
CA SER A 44 -32.77 -11.37 -11.16
C SER A 44 -31.47 -11.59 -11.93
N TRP A 45 -31.50 -12.45 -12.95
CA TRP A 45 -30.33 -12.74 -13.78
C TRP A 45 -29.76 -11.48 -14.45
N LYS A 46 -30.64 -10.60 -14.97
CA LYS A 46 -30.26 -9.32 -15.59
C LYS A 46 -29.44 -8.45 -14.63
N VAL A 47 -29.85 -8.36 -13.36
CA VAL A 47 -29.13 -7.60 -12.33
C VAL A 47 -27.76 -8.22 -12.05
N LYS A 48 -27.66 -9.56 -12.00
CA LYS A 48 -26.37 -10.23 -11.78
C LYS A 48 -25.39 -10.02 -12.93
N VAL A 49 -25.87 -10.03 -14.17
CA VAL A 49 -25.05 -9.75 -15.36
C VAL A 49 -24.54 -8.31 -15.33
N GLN A 50 -25.41 -7.35 -15.01
CA GLN A 50 -25.04 -5.95 -14.87
C GLN A 50 -23.97 -5.74 -13.79
N GLN A 51 -24.18 -6.29 -12.59
CA GLN A 51 -23.21 -6.21 -11.49
C GLN A 51 -21.86 -6.83 -11.84
N ARG A 52 -21.86 -7.91 -12.64
CA ARG A 52 -20.61 -8.54 -13.10
C ARG A 52 -19.86 -7.63 -14.08
N ALA A 53 -20.57 -6.98 -14.99
CA ALA A 53 -19.99 -6.03 -15.94
C ALA A 53 -19.41 -4.81 -15.21
N GLU A 54 -20.16 -4.22 -14.28
CA GLU A 54 -19.71 -3.10 -13.45
C GLU A 54 -18.48 -3.47 -12.62
N ARG A 55 -18.50 -4.63 -11.95
CA ARG A 55 -17.35 -5.12 -11.19
C ARG A 55 -16.13 -5.31 -12.07
N LYS A 56 -16.29 -5.84 -13.28
CA LYS A 56 -15.19 -6.03 -14.23
C LYS A 56 -14.56 -4.69 -14.61
N ALA A 57 -15.38 -3.71 -15.00
CA ALA A 57 -14.93 -2.37 -15.37
C ALA A 57 -14.19 -1.67 -14.21
N LEU A 58 -14.69 -1.78 -12.98
CA LEU A 58 -14.03 -1.22 -11.79
C LEU A 58 -12.66 -1.86 -11.52
N LEU A 59 -12.55 -3.18 -11.66
CA LEU A 59 -11.30 -3.90 -11.47
C LEU A 59 -10.27 -3.55 -12.55
N GLU A 60 -10.69 -3.46 -13.81
CA GLU A 60 -9.84 -3.05 -14.92
C GLU A 60 -9.30 -1.64 -14.70
N PHE A 61 -10.17 -0.70 -14.33
CA PHE A 61 -9.77 0.67 -14.01
C PHE A 61 -8.79 0.73 -12.82
N SER A 62 -9.05 -0.01 -11.74
CA SER A 62 -8.14 -0.10 -10.60
C SER A 62 -6.76 -0.61 -11.01
N HIS A 63 -6.72 -1.66 -11.84
CA HIS A 63 -5.48 -2.24 -12.33
C HIS A 63 -4.70 -1.27 -13.24
N GLU A 64 -5.39 -0.51 -14.09
CA GLU A 64 -4.77 0.54 -14.92
C GLU A 64 -4.11 1.63 -14.07
N VAL A 65 -4.79 2.09 -13.02
CA VAL A 65 -4.25 3.10 -12.10
C VAL A 65 -3.02 2.57 -11.35
N GLU A 66 -3.07 1.34 -10.85
CA GLU A 66 -1.92 0.71 -10.18
C GLU A 66 -0.73 0.51 -11.13
N ALA A 67 -1.00 0.05 -12.35
CA ALA A 67 0.02 -0.13 -13.37
C ALA A 67 0.71 1.19 -13.76
N ALA A 68 -0.07 2.27 -13.90
CA ALA A 68 0.47 3.60 -14.17
C ALA A 68 1.39 4.08 -13.04
N ARG A 69 0.95 3.94 -11.78
CA ARG A 69 1.74 4.29 -10.60
C ARG A 69 3.04 3.50 -10.50
N LYS A 70 2.97 2.19 -10.79
CA LYS A 70 4.15 1.30 -10.78
C LYS A 70 5.17 1.72 -11.84
N LYS A 71 4.70 2.02 -13.07
CA LYS A 71 5.56 2.52 -14.15
C LYS A 71 6.27 3.82 -13.76
N GLU A 72 5.54 4.78 -13.20
CA GLU A 72 6.12 6.05 -12.75
C GLU A 72 7.22 5.83 -11.69
N LEU A 73 6.97 4.95 -10.71
CA LEU A 73 7.94 4.65 -9.67
C LEU A 73 9.20 3.95 -10.22
N GLU A 74 9.03 2.99 -11.14
CA GLU A 74 10.14 2.32 -11.82
C GLU A 74 10.97 3.29 -12.64
N GLU A 75 10.36 4.22 -13.35
CA GLU A 75 11.07 5.27 -14.08
C GLU A 75 11.86 6.19 -13.15
N LYS A 76 11.26 6.64 -12.04
CA LYS A 76 11.96 7.46 -11.02
C LYS A 76 13.15 6.69 -10.42
N ARG A 77 12.99 5.40 -10.17
CA ARG A 77 14.06 4.52 -9.68
C ARG A 77 15.20 4.43 -10.70
N LYS A 78 14.91 4.13 -11.96
CA LYS A 78 15.91 4.05 -13.04
C LYS A 78 16.67 5.37 -13.20
N LYS A 79 15.97 6.51 -13.22
CA LYS A 79 16.58 7.85 -13.27
C LYS A 79 17.51 8.10 -12.08
N SER A 80 17.11 7.68 -10.88
CA SER A 80 17.92 7.84 -9.67
C SER A 80 19.17 6.97 -9.68
N GLU A 81 19.05 5.73 -10.13
CA GLU A 81 20.15 4.79 -10.28
C GLU A 81 21.16 5.27 -11.33
N GLU A 82 20.69 5.78 -12.48
CA GLU A 82 21.55 6.38 -13.50
C GLU A 82 22.27 7.63 -12.98
N LYS A 83 21.55 8.53 -12.30
CA LYS A 83 22.17 9.72 -11.69
C LYS A 83 23.23 9.34 -10.66
N ARG A 84 22.98 8.30 -9.86
CA ARG A 84 23.97 7.76 -8.92
C ARG A 84 25.19 7.22 -9.65
N ARG A 85 25.00 6.41 -10.69
CA ARG A 85 26.09 5.87 -11.53
C ARG A 85 26.93 7.00 -12.13
N ARG A 86 26.28 8.01 -12.71
CA ARG A 86 26.95 9.19 -13.28
C ARG A 86 27.73 9.98 -12.23
N ARG A 87 27.21 10.08 -10.99
CA ARG A 87 27.93 10.73 -9.88
C ARG A 87 29.16 9.92 -9.47
N GLU A 88 29.06 8.60 -9.39
CA GLU A 88 30.20 7.73 -9.08
C GLU A 88 31.28 7.81 -10.16
N GLU A 89 30.89 7.75 -11.44
CA GLU A 89 31.80 7.94 -12.57
C GLU A 89 32.44 9.34 -12.57
N ASN A 90 31.65 10.38 -12.30
CA ASN A 90 32.16 11.74 -12.18
C ASN A 90 33.08 11.89 -10.98
N SER A 91 32.81 11.22 -9.85
CA SER A 91 33.71 11.22 -8.68
C SER A 91 35.05 10.59 -9.05
N ARG A 92 35.03 9.45 -9.74
CA ARG A 92 36.26 8.78 -10.25
C ARG A 92 37.01 9.64 -11.26
N LYS A 93 36.28 10.35 -12.14
CA LYS A 93 36.88 11.27 -13.13
C LYS A 93 37.39 12.56 -12.50
N ALA A 94 36.69 13.10 -11.50
CA ALA A 94 37.06 14.30 -10.77
C ALA A 94 38.21 14.07 -9.78
N GLU A 95 38.51 12.81 -9.46
CA GLU A 95 39.80 12.38 -8.94
C GLU A 95 40.90 12.51 -10.02
N ILE A 96 41.05 13.72 -10.56
CA ILE A 96 42.15 14.10 -11.44
C ILE A 96 43.37 14.29 -10.54
N VAL A 97 44.15 13.23 -10.41
CA VAL A 97 45.37 13.23 -9.60
C VAL A 97 46.52 13.85 -10.40
N GLN A 98 47.31 14.70 -9.76
CA GLN A 98 48.57 15.16 -10.32
C GLN A 98 49.64 14.10 -10.06
N VAL A 99 50.18 13.49 -11.12
CA VAL A 99 51.27 12.50 -11.00
C VAL A 99 52.55 13.22 -10.57
N LEU A 100 52.98 12.98 -9.33
CA LEU A 100 54.08 13.71 -8.73
C LEU A 100 55.41 12.98 -8.96
N ARG A 101 56.14 13.42 -9.98
CA ARG A 101 57.41 12.80 -10.42
C ARG A 101 58.59 13.10 -9.51
N ASN A 102 58.60 14.24 -8.81
CA ASN A 102 59.72 14.66 -7.95
C ASN A 102 59.28 14.77 -6.49
N THR A 103 59.63 13.76 -5.69
CA THR A 103 59.23 13.63 -4.29
C THR A 103 59.96 14.59 -3.34
N SER A 104 61.10 15.15 -3.77
CA SER A 104 61.89 16.10 -2.98
C SER A 104 61.12 17.39 -2.69
N LYS A 105 60.18 17.76 -3.57
CA LYS A 105 59.33 18.95 -3.38
C LYS A 105 58.28 18.76 -2.29
N ILE A 106 57.67 17.57 -2.17
CA ILE A 106 56.72 17.26 -1.09
C ILE A 106 57.42 17.33 0.28
N LYS A 107 58.64 16.80 0.36
CA LYS A 107 59.42 16.78 1.62
C LYS A 107 59.77 18.18 2.13
N LYS A 108 59.71 19.20 1.25
CA LYS A 108 59.96 20.61 1.59
C LYS A 108 58.70 21.38 1.99
N LEU A 109 57.50 20.78 1.88
CA LEU A 109 56.25 21.45 2.22
C LEU A 109 56.04 21.53 3.74
N SER A 110 55.37 22.59 4.18
CA SER A 110 55.01 22.76 5.59
C SER A 110 53.95 21.74 6.05
N LYS A 111 53.92 21.47 7.35
CA LYS A 111 52.97 20.52 7.96
C LYS A 111 51.50 20.89 7.71
N LYS A 112 51.18 22.17 7.50
CA LYS A 112 49.81 22.61 7.14
C LYS A 112 49.46 22.27 5.69
N GLN A 113 50.39 22.46 4.75
CA GLN A 113 50.18 22.16 3.32
C GLN A 113 50.04 20.65 3.07
N LEU A 114 50.79 19.82 3.80
CA LEU A 114 50.71 18.36 3.71
C LEU A 114 49.34 17.80 4.11
N ARG A 115 48.54 18.50 4.94
CA ARG A 115 47.20 18.04 5.38
C ARG A 115 46.19 17.97 4.23
N ASN A 116 46.38 18.79 3.20
CA ASN A 116 45.46 18.86 2.05
C ASN A 116 45.83 17.87 0.94
N ILE A 117 47.00 17.22 1.02
CA ILE A 117 47.48 16.27 0.03
C ILE A 117 47.02 14.87 0.42
N LYS A 118 46.26 14.20 -0.46
CA LYS A 118 45.91 12.78 -0.34
C LYS A 118 46.73 11.97 -1.33
N LYS A 119 47.16 10.77 -0.94
CA LYS A 119 47.83 9.83 -1.85
C LYS A 119 46.79 8.97 -2.55
N ALA A 120 46.94 8.80 -3.85
CA ALA A 120 46.11 7.93 -4.67
C ALA A 120 47.03 7.03 -5.51
N ASP A 121 46.71 5.74 -5.59
CA ASP A 121 47.44 4.79 -6.41
C ASP A 121 46.99 4.93 -7.86
N THR A 122 47.94 5.24 -8.74
CA THR A 122 47.72 5.37 -10.20
C THR A 122 48.30 4.18 -10.98
N THR A 123 48.71 3.12 -10.27
CA THR A 123 49.28 1.91 -10.86
C THR A 123 48.22 1.16 -11.67
N VAL A 124 48.35 1.18 -12.99
CA VAL A 124 47.52 0.39 -13.90
C VAL A 124 47.92 -1.07 -13.77
N VAL A 125 47.18 -1.86 -12.97
CA VAL A 125 47.40 -3.31 -12.87
C VAL A 125 46.88 -3.97 -14.15
N SER A 126 47.74 -4.10 -15.15
CA SER A 126 47.50 -4.95 -16.32
C SER A 126 47.37 -6.40 -15.82
N ARG A 127 46.15 -6.96 -15.85
CA ARG A 127 45.96 -8.41 -15.68
C ARG A 127 46.47 -9.09 -16.94
N GLY A 128 47.75 -9.45 -16.95
CA GLY A 128 48.33 -10.23 -18.04
C GLY A 128 47.52 -11.51 -18.24
N ASN A 129 47.13 -11.78 -19.49
CA ASN A 129 46.53 -13.05 -19.90
C ASN A 129 47.42 -14.20 -19.43
N LYS A 130 47.03 -14.91 -18.38
CA LYS A 130 47.59 -16.23 -18.08
C LYS A 130 47.19 -17.12 -19.25
N LYS A 131 48.13 -17.37 -20.18
CA LYS A 131 48.01 -18.42 -21.17
C LYS A 131 47.74 -19.73 -20.41
N LYS A 132 46.76 -20.50 -20.93
CA LYS A 132 46.31 -21.79 -20.42
C LYS A 132 47.47 -22.76 -20.21
#